data_AF-A0A231R1M4-F1
#
_entry.id   AF-A0A231R1M4-F1
#
_cell.length_a   1.000
_cell.length_b   1.000
_cell.length_c   1.000
_cell.angle_alpha   90.00
_cell.angle_beta   90.00
_cell.angle_gamma   90.00
#
_symmetry.space_group_name_H-M   'P 1'
#
loop_
_entity.id
_entity.type
_entity.pdbx_description
1 polymer ?
#
loop_
_entity_poly.entity_id
_entity_poly.type
_entity_poly.pdbx_seq_one_letter_code
_entity_poly.pdbx_strand_id
1 'polypeptide(L)'
;MSKFLKYGLWGGLLSALLNTGIVLLFLVAKGDEIVWAGQNKDTLYPVVVFAVSLVASLIGGLLAGSLFRKQANGFRNYIVLVVVMVVLNSIAGETMLSESYRLLSHVTHLVAAAVSIWTMGRAGLRGRK
;
A
#
# COMPACT_ATOMS: atom_id res chain seq x y z
N MET A 1 -4.91 3.87 -20.40
CA MET A 1 -3.82 3.74 -19.40
C MET A 1 -3.79 4.92 -18.43
N SER A 2 -3.90 6.16 -18.92
CA SER A 2 -3.86 7.39 -18.09
C SER A 2 -4.79 7.36 -16.88
N LYS A 3 -6.00 6.82 -17.02
CA LYS A 3 -6.96 6.69 -15.92
C LYS A 3 -6.43 5.81 -14.79
N PHE A 4 -6.01 4.56 -15.07
CA PHE A 4 -5.50 3.67 -14.03
C PHE A 4 -4.24 4.22 -13.36
N LEU A 5 -3.40 4.93 -14.11
CA LEU A 5 -2.26 5.65 -13.54
C LEU A 5 -2.69 6.77 -12.57
N LYS A 6 -3.70 7.56 -12.95
CA LYS A 6 -4.29 8.60 -12.09
C LYS A 6 -4.87 8.01 -10.81
N TYR A 7 -5.66 6.93 -10.90
CA TYR A 7 -6.21 6.27 -9.72
C TYR A 7 -5.11 5.56 -8.90
N GLY A 8 -4.04 5.08 -9.53
CA GLY A 8 -2.89 4.48 -8.87
C GLY A 8 -2.09 5.50 -8.08
N LEU A 9 -1.89 6.70 -8.64
CA LEU A 9 -1.27 7.83 -7.94
C LEU A 9 -2.14 8.30 -6.76
N TRP A 10 -3.45 8.47 -6.97
CA TRP A 10 -4.38 8.84 -5.89
C TRP A 10 -4.46 7.78 -4.79
N GLY A 11 -4.52 6.50 -5.17
CA GLY A 11 -4.47 5.37 -4.23
C GLY A 11 -3.14 5.32 -3.49
N GLY A 12 -2.03 5.61 -4.17
CA GLY A 12 -0.70 5.69 -3.58
C GLY A 12 -0.57 6.80 -2.56
N LEU A 13 -1.02 8.01 -2.89
CA LEU A 13 -1.03 9.14 -1.96
C LEU A 13 -1.90 8.83 -0.74
N LEU A 14 -3.10 8.30 -0.95
CA LEU A 14 -4.00 7.96 0.15
C LEU A 14 -3.42 6.84 1.04
N SER A 15 -2.87 5.78 0.43
CA SER A 15 -2.23 4.68 1.16
C SER A 15 -1.01 5.15 1.92
N ALA A 16 -0.18 6.00 1.31
CA ALA A 16 1.02 6.53 1.93
C ALA A 16 0.66 7.40 3.14
N LEU A 17 -0.31 8.31 3.01
CA LEU A 17 -0.78 9.14 4.12
C LEU A 17 -1.37 8.30 5.26
N LEU A 18 -2.23 7.33 4.95
CA LEU A 18 -2.83 6.45 5.96
C LEU A 18 -1.79 5.60 6.67
N ASN A 19 -0.89 4.95 5.93
CA ASN A 19 0.15 4.10 6.50
C ASN A 19 1.14 4.92 7.33
N THR A 20 1.58 6.08 6.86
CA THR A 20 2.43 6.98 7.64
C THR A 20 1.72 7.43 8.92
N GLY A 21 0.43 7.79 8.85
CA GLY A 21 -0.37 8.12 10.02
C GLY A 21 -0.45 6.97 11.04
N ILE A 22 -0.68 5.75 10.57
CA ILE A 22 -0.70 4.54 11.42
C ILE A 22 0.65 4.31 12.09
N VAL A 23 1.75 4.45 11.34
CA VAL A 23 3.11 4.33 11.89
C VAL A 23 3.35 5.37 12.98
N LEU A 24 2.98 6.64 12.74
CA LEU A 24 3.14 7.70 13.73
C LEU A 24 2.33 7.43 14.99
N LEU A 25 1.05 7.04 14.85
CA LEU A 25 0.21 6.67 15.99
C LEU A 25 0.78 5.49 16.79
N PHE A 26 1.35 4.51 16.09
CA PHE A 26 1.98 3.36 16.73
C PHE A 26 3.23 3.75 17.54
N LEU A 27 4.07 4.63 17.00
CA LEU A 27 5.24 5.15 17.71
C LEU A 27 4.83 5.96 18.96
N VAL A 28 3.82 6.83 18.83
CA VAL A 28 3.26 7.58 19.97
C VAL A 28 2.73 6.64 21.05
N ALA A 29 1.99 5.60 20.65
CA ALA A 29 1.41 4.63 21.58
C ALA A 29 2.48 3.81 22.34
N LYS A 30 3.69 3.65 21.76
CA LYS A 30 4.83 3.01 22.43
C LYS A 30 5.62 3.94 23.35
N GLY A 31 5.37 5.25 23.28
CA GLY A 31 6.19 6.25 23.97
C GLY A 31 7.55 6.49 23.29
N ASP A 32 7.71 6.06 22.03
CA ASP A 32 8.92 6.32 21.26
C ASP A 32 8.96 7.80 20.85
N GLU A 33 10.14 8.44 20.95
CA GLU A 33 10.29 9.82 20.48
C GLU A 33 10.09 9.90 18.96
N ILE A 34 9.20 10.80 18.51
CA ILE A 34 9.11 11.15 17.09
C ILE A 34 10.23 12.13 16.79
N VAL A 35 11.36 11.58 16.37
CA VAL A 35 12.55 12.35 16.01
C VAL A 35 12.50 12.66 14.49
N TRP A 36 13.09 13.78 14.05
CA TRP A 36 13.02 14.19 12.64
C TRP A 36 13.78 13.22 11.72
N ALA A 37 13.30 13.10 10.48
CA ALA A 37 13.91 12.22 9.48
C ALA A 37 15.41 12.49 9.31
N GLY A 38 16.23 11.43 9.44
CA GLY A 38 17.69 11.50 9.30
C GLY A 38 18.47 11.65 10.60
N GLN A 39 17.80 11.83 11.74
CA GLN A 39 18.45 11.88 13.06
C GLN A 39 18.67 10.49 13.69
N ASN A 40 17.89 9.48 13.31
CA ASN A 40 18.12 8.06 13.65
C ASN A 40 17.59 7.16 12.50
N LYS A 41 18.06 5.91 12.41
CA LYS A 41 17.57 4.91 11.44
C LYS A 41 16.05 4.72 11.54
N ASP A 42 15.50 4.82 12.74
CA ASP A 42 14.06 4.62 12.98
C ASP A 42 13.21 5.79 12.47
N THR A 43 13.77 7.00 12.37
CA THR A 43 13.06 8.18 11.85
C THR A 43 12.96 8.20 10.33
N LEU A 44 13.75 7.39 9.64
CA LEU A 44 13.58 7.14 8.21
C LEU A 44 12.39 6.20 7.93
N TYR A 45 11.92 5.45 8.93
CA TYR A 45 10.88 4.44 8.73
C TYR A 45 9.55 5.03 8.19
N PRO A 46 8.98 6.12 8.73
CA PRO A 46 7.76 6.71 8.19
C PRO A 46 7.92 7.23 6.75
N VAL A 47 9.11 7.78 6.42
CA VAL A 47 9.44 8.28 5.08
C VAL A 47 9.58 7.13 4.09
N VAL A 48 10.23 6.04 4.50
CA VAL A 48 10.36 4.82 3.70
C VAL A 48 8.99 4.20 3.46
N VAL A 49 8.16 4.07 4.49
CA VAL A 49 6.78 3.57 4.36
C VAL A 49 5.96 4.43 3.40
N PHE A 50 6.09 5.75 3.48
CA PHE A 50 5.44 6.68 2.55
C PHE A 50 5.87 6.41 1.10
N ALA A 51 7.18 6.43 0.83
CA ALA A 51 7.75 6.25 -0.50
C ALA A 51 7.39 4.88 -1.10
N VAL A 52 7.54 3.81 -0.31
CA VAL A 52 7.21 2.45 -0.73
C VAL A 52 5.72 2.29 -1.03
N SER A 53 4.84 2.84 -0.18
CA SER A 53 3.38 2.80 -0.41
C SER A 53 2.98 3.48 -1.73
N LEU A 54 3.65 4.59 -2.05
CA LEU A 54 3.41 5.37 -3.25
C LEU A 54 3.88 4.63 -4.50
N VAL A 55 5.11 4.09 -4.48
CA VAL A 55 5.66 3.28 -5.59
C VAL A 55 4.85 2.00 -5.81
N ALA A 56 4.53 1.27 -4.74
CA ALA A 56 3.74 0.04 -4.82
C ALA A 56 2.36 0.28 -5.45
N SER A 57 1.71 1.40 -5.11
CA SER A 57 0.41 1.74 -5.68
C SER A 57 0.47 2.18 -7.14
N LEU A 58 1.56 2.84 -7.56
CA LEU A 58 1.79 3.15 -8.98
C LEU A 58 1.96 1.86 -9.80
N ILE A 59 2.77 0.92 -9.29
CA ILE A 59 2.93 -0.41 -9.90
C ILE A 59 1.58 -1.14 -9.94
N GLY A 60 0.82 -1.11 -8.85
CA GLY A 60 -0.53 -1.67 -8.78
C GLY A 60 -1.48 -1.08 -9.83
N GLY A 61 -1.42 0.24 -10.05
CA GLY A 61 -2.20 0.92 -11.09
C GLY A 61 -1.82 0.49 -12.51
N LEU A 62 -0.53 0.29 -12.80
CA LEU A 62 -0.05 -0.24 -14.08
C LEU A 62 -0.55 -1.68 -14.32
N LEU A 63 -0.42 -2.53 -13.30
CA LEU A 63 -0.87 -3.92 -13.33
C LEU A 63 -2.39 -4.01 -13.51
N ALA A 64 -3.16 -3.26 -12.74
CA ALA A 64 -4.61 -3.13 -12.90
C ALA A 64 -4.96 -2.69 -14.32
N GLY A 65 -4.32 -1.63 -14.83
CA GLY A 65 -4.55 -1.15 -16.19
C GLY A 65 -4.24 -2.17 -17.28
N SER A 66 -3.30 -3.09 -17.05
CA SER A 66 -3.02 -4.22 -17.95
C SER A 66 -4.10 -5.30 -17.86
N LEU A 67 -4.44 -5.74 -16.64
CA LEU A 67 -5.42 -6.80 -16.39
C LEU A 67 -6.81 -6.42 -16.89
N PHE A 68 -7.27 -5.19 -16.62
CA PHE A 68 -8.58 -4.71 -17.05
C PHE A 68 -8.72 -4.57 -18.57
N ARG A 69 -7.63 -4.38 -19.31
CA ARG A 69 -7.66 -4.29 -20.78
C ARG A 69 -7.60 -5.65 -21.46
N LYS A 70 -6.84 -6.59 -20.89
CA LYS A 70 -6.55 -7.88 -21.52
C LYS A 70 -7.52 -9.00 -21.13
N GLN A 71 -8.29 -8.82 -20.05
CA GLN A 71 -9.06 -9.91 -19.45
C GLN A 71 -10.49 -9.49 -19.11
N ALA A 72 -11.46 -10.34 -19.48
CA ALA A 72 -12.88 -10.12 -19.17
C ALA A 72 -13.14 -9.98 -17.65
N ASN A 73 -12.37 -10.71 -16.84
CA ASN A 73 -12.43 -10.71 -15.38
C ASN A 73 -11.30 -9.92 -14.71
N GLY A 74 -10.75 -8.91 -15.39
CA GLY A 74 -9.55 -8.17 -14.96
C GLY A 74 -9.61 -7.62 -13.53
N PHE A 75 -10.78 -7.17 -13.04
CA PHE A 75 -10.92 -6.71 -11.66
C PHE A 75 -10.80 -7.84 -10.63
N ARG A 76 -11.46 -8.97 -10.88
CA ARG A 76 -11.38 -10.15 -10.00
C ARG A 76 -9.94 -10.64 -9.91
N ASN A 77 -9.25 -10.71 -11.05
CA ASN A 77 -7.86 -11.14 -11.11
C ASN A 77 -6.92 -10.15 -10.44
N TYR A 78 -7.23 -8.85 -10.50
CA TYR A 78 -6.51 -7.84 -9.74
C TYR A 78 -6.70 -8.00 -8.22
N ILE A 79 -7.92 -8.28 -7.73
CA ILE A 79 -8.16 -8.57 -6.31
C ILE A 79 -7.35 -9.80 -5.87
N VAL A 80 -7.39 -10.89 -6.65
CA VAL A 80 -6.60 -12.10 -6.36
C VAL A 80 -5.11 -11.77 -6.29
N LEU A 81 -4.59 -10.97 -7.23
CA LEU A 81 -3.20 -10.53 -7.22
C LEU A 81 -2.87 -9.73 -5.96
N VAL A 82 -3.72 -8.78 -5.55
CA VAL A 82 -3.52 -8.00 -4.32
C VAL A 82 -3.51 -8.90 -3.09
N VAL A 83 -4.44 -9.86 -2.99
CA VAL A 83 -4.50 -10.81 -1.87
C VAL A 83 -3.22 -11.65 -1.81
N VAL A 84 -2.75 -12.18 -2.94
CA VAL A 84 -1.49 -12.93 -3.01
C VAL A 84 -0.32 -12.06 -2.54
N MET A 85 -0.24 -10.80 -2.98
CA MET A 85 0.82 -9.88 -2.55
C MET A 85 0.76 -9.56 -1.06
N VAL A 86 -0.43 -9.44 -0.46
CA VAL A 86 -0.58 -9.28 0.99
C VAL A 86 -0.05 -10.50 1.73
N VAL A 87 -0.42 -11.71 1.31
CA VAL A 87 0.05 -12.95 1.93
C VAL A 87 1.57 -13.09 1.84
N LEU A 88 2.16 -12.82 0.67
CA LEU A 88 3.61 -12.87 0.48
C LEU A 88 4.33 -11.82 1.33
N ASN A 89 3.78 -10.60 1.44
CA ASN A 89 4.33 -9.56 2.32
C ASN A 89 4.19 -9.90 3.80
N SER A 90 3.11 -10.56 4.22
CA SER A 90 2.96 -11.07 5.59
C SER A 90 4.01 -12.13 5.91
N ILE A 91 4.25 -13.08 5.01
CA ILE A 91 5.30 -14.09 5.18
C ILE A 91 6.68 -13.41 5.26
N ALA A 92 6.96 -12.45 4.38
CA ALA A 92 8.20 -11.67 4.43
C ALA A 92 8.33 -10.89 5.75
N GLY A 93 7.25 -10.25 6.22
CA GLY A 93 7.20 -9.53 7.49
C GLY A 93 7.52 -10.42 8.69
N GLU A 94 6.95 -11.62 8.76
CA GLU A 94 7.22 -12.58 9.84
C GLU A 94 8.68 -13.06 9.85
N THR A 95 9.30 -13.20 8.68
CA THR A 95 10.68 -13.70 8.56
C THR A 95 11.75 -12.62 8.72
N MET A 96 11.44 -11.36 8.38
CA MET A 96 12.43 -10.29 8.27
C MET A 96 12.31 -9.21 9.35
N LEU A 97 11.16 -9.07 10.02
CA LEU A 97 10.93 -8.01 11.02
C LEU A 97 10.99 -8.55 12.44
N SER A 98 11.51 -7.71 13.35
CA SER A 98 11.40 -7.96 14.78
C SER A 98 9.93 -7.97 15.21
N GLU A 99 9.62 -8.75 16.24
CA GLU A 99 8.27 -8.94 16.78
C GLU A 99 7.53 -7.61 17.01
N SER A 100 8.27 -6.61 17.49
CA SER A 100 7.81 -5.25 17.76
C SER A 100 7.23 -4.51 16.55
N TYR A 101 7.54 -4.91 15.30
CA TYR A 101 7.07 -4.27 14.07
C TYR A 101 6.22 -5.19 13.18
N ARG A 102 6.04 -6.47 13.53
CA ARG A 102 5.26 -7.42 12.71
C ARG A 102 3.80 -7.02 12.60
N LEU A 103 3.16 -6.71 13.73
CA LEU A 103 1.77 -6.25 13.74
C LEU A 103 1.58 -4.97 12.92
N LEU A 104 2.49 -4.00 13.10
CA LEU A 104 2.46 -2.74 12.35
C LEU A 104 2.57 -3.02 10.84
N SER A 105 3.50 -3.87 10.44
CA SER A 105 3.67 -4.29 9.04
C SER A 105 2.38 -4.91 8.48
N HIS A 106 1.75 -5.85 9.19
CA HIS A 106 0.48 -6.44 8.77
C HIS A 106 -0.64 -5.42 8.58
N VAL A 107 -0.80 -4.51 9.54
CA VAL A 107 -1.82 -3.45 9.46
C VAL A 107 -1.58 -2.56 8.24
N THR A 108 -0.34 -2.11 8.02
CA THR A 108 -0.02 -1.22 6.88
C THR A 108 -0.22 -1.91 5.52
N HIS A 109 0.07 -3.21 5.40
CA HIS A 109 -0.19 -3.96 4.17
C HIS A 109 -1.68 -4.16 3.90
N LEU A 110 -2.49 -4.43 4.93
CA LEU A 110 -3.94 -4.56 4.79
C LEU A 110 -4.58 -3.24 4.37
N VAL A 111 -4.13 -2.12 4.95
CA VAL A 111 -4.61 -0.78 4.57
C VAL A 111 -4.24 -0.47 3.12
N ALA A 112 -2.99 -0.71 2.73
CA ALA A 112 -2.55 -0.53 1.34
C ALA A 112 -3.40 -1.35 0.36
N ALA A 113 -3.66 -2.61 0.68
CA ALA A 113 -4.49 -3.49 -0.14
C ALA A 113 -5.94 -2.99 -0.25
N ALA A 114 -6.57 -2.61 0.87
CA ALA A 114 -7.93 -2.09 0.88
C ALA A 114 -8.05 -0.81 0.04
N VAL A 115 -7.10 0.12 0.18
CA VAL A 115 -7.03 1.35 -0.61
C VAL A 115 -6.83 1.04 -2.10
N SER A 116 -5.94 0.11 -2.44
CA SER A 116 -5.69 -0.32 -3.82
C SER A 116 -6.95 -0.89 -4.48
N ILE A 117 -7.62 -1.83 -3.81
CA ILE A 117 -8.85 -2.47 -4.32
C ILE A 117 -9.95 -1.43 -4.52
N TRP A 118 -10.15 -0.54 -3.53
CA TRP A 118 -11.18 0.49 -3.61
C TRP A 118 -10.93 1.49 -4.73
N THR A 119 -9.70 1.99 -4.87
CA THR A 119 -9.34 2.96 -5.92
C THR A 119 -9.40 2.35 -7.31
N MET A 120 -8.87 1.13 -7.51
CA MET A 120 -8.92 0.44 -8.80
C MET A 120 -10.33 -0.01 -9.16
N GLY A 121 -11.15 -0.42 -8.19
CA GLY A 121 -12.56 -0.70 -8.41
C GLY A 121 -13.30 0.51 -8.98
N ARG A 122 -13.06 1.70 -8.41
CA ARG A 122 -13.60 2.96 -8.96
C ARG A 122 -13.06 3.29 -10.35
N ALA A 123 -11.79 3.01 -10.61
CA ALA A 123 -11.20 3.18 -11.94
C ALA A 123 -11.88 2.29 -13.00
N GLY A 124 -12.16 1.03 -12.64
CA GLY A 124 -12.86 0.07 -13.48
C GLY A 124 -14.32 0.43 -13.75
N LEU A 125 -15.09 0.74 -12.70
CA LEU A 125 -16.52 1.07 -12.80
C LEU A 125 -16.79 2.29 -13.69
N ARG A 126 -15.97 3.33 -13.57
CA ARG A 126 -16.12 4.57 -14.36
C ARG A 126 -15.63 4.43 -15.81
N GLY A 127 -15.12 3.26 -16.23
CA GLY A 127 -14.50 3.04 -17.54
C GLY A 127 -15.36 2.18 -18.48
N ARG A 128 -16.51 1.71 -17.98
CA ARG A 128 -17.53 0.98 -18.74
C ARG A 128 -18.72 1.88 -19.12
N LYS A 129 -18.61 3.20 -18.88
CA LYS A 129 -19.49 4.24 -19.41
C LYS A 129 -18.69 5.01 -20.45
#